data_AF-A0A168DFJ0-F1
#
_entry.id   AF-A0A168DFJ0-F1
#
_cell.length_a   1.000
_cell.length_b   1.000
_cell.length_c   1.000
_cell.angle_alpha   90.00
_cell.angle_beta   90.00
_cell.angle_gamma   90.00
#
_symmetry.space_group_name_H-M   'P 1'
#
loop_
_entity.id
_entity.type
_entity.pdbx_description
1 polymer ?
#
loop_
_entity_poly.entity_id
_entity_poly.type
_entity_poly.pdbx_seq_one_letter_code
_entity_poly.pdbx_strand_id
1 'polypeptide(L)' 'MSNVEQLDLFTLTDPSPVLNGMYYEQSTNRFVSYVLGRRYFEVTPSRCLGDKDWKERTMRERAI' A
#
# COMPACT_ATOMS: atom_id res chain seq x y z
N MET A 1 21.68 -3.23 42.30
CA MET A 1 21.39 -4.44 41.51
C MET A 1 20.51 -3.99 40.35
N SER A 2 21.04 -4.03 39.13
CA SER A 2 20.28 -3.66 37.93
C SER A 2 19.23 -4.74 37.66
N ASN A 3 17.95 -4.37 37.65
CA ASN A 3 16.88 -5.26 37.21
C ASN A 3 17.14 -5.64 35.75
N VAL A 4 17.15 -6.95 35.47
CA VAL A 4 17.29 -7.47 34.11
C VAL A 4 15.90 -7.50 33.51
N GLU A 5 15.61 -6.57 32.59
CA GLU A 5 14.34 -6.55 31.87
C GLU A 5 14.40 -7.56 30.72
N GLN A 6 13.50 -8.55 30.75
CA GLN A 6 13.38 -9.54 29.69
C GLN A 6 12.61 -8.93 28.50
N LEU A 7 13.33 -8.66 27.40
CA LEU A 7 12.73 -8.31 26.12
C LEU A 7 11.98 -9.53 25.55
N ASP A 8 10.68 -9.40 25.34
CA ASP A 8 9.88 -10.42 24.66
C ASP A 8 10.15 -10.38 23.14
N LEU A 9 11.05 -11.25 22.68
CA LEU A 9 11.50 -11.35 21.29
C LEU A 9 10.36 -11.64 20.30
N PHE A 10 9.20 -12.10 20.79
CA PHE A 10 8.01 -12.42 19.98
C PHE A 10 6.90 -11.38 20.08
N THR A 11 7.09 -10.31 20.87
CA THR A 11 6.32 -9.05 20.70
C THR A 11 6.80 -8.25 19.48
N LEU A 12 7.06 -8.96 18.38
CA LEU A 12 7.10 -8.39 17.06
C LEU A 12 5.67 -7.96 16.77
N THR A 13 5.35 -6.71 17.08
CA THR A 13 4.16 -6.06 16.54
C THR A 13 4.29 -6.22 15.04
N ASP A 14 3.47 -7.09 14.43
CA ASP A 14 3.51 -7.26 12.99
C ASP A 14 3.42 -5.87 12.38
N PRO A 15 4.42 -5.45 11.59
CA PRO A 15 4.43 -4.10 11.04
C PRO A 15 3.13 -3.96 10.27
N SER A 16 2.37 -2.89 10.58
CA SER A 16 1.07 -2.63 9.96
C SER A 16 1.18 -2.88 8.45
N PRO A 17 0.26 -3.66 7.85
CA PRO A 17 0.42 -4.16 6.51
C PRO A 17 0.74 -3.02 5.57
N VAL A 18 1.97 -3.05 5.09
CA VAL A 18 2.56 -1.95 4.35
C VAL A 18 2.04 -2.00 2.92
N LEU A 19 1.51 -0.88 2.40
CA LEU A 19 0.99 -0.83 1.03
C LEU A 19 2.08 -1.28 0.03
N ASN A 20 1.71 -2.23 -0.83
CA ASN A 20 2.61 -2.77 -1.85
C ASN A 20 1.85 -3.15 -3.12
N GLY A 21 2.30 -2.60 -4.25
CA GLY A 21 1.67 -2.74 -5.56
C GLY A 21 0.89 -1.49 -5.99
N MET A 22 0.00 -1.68 -6.97
CA MET A 22 -0.85 -0.61 -7.51
C MET A 22 -2.16 -0.50 -6.74
N TYR A 23 -2.54 0.73 -6.43
CA TYR A 23 -3.79 1.10 -5.77
C TYR A 23 -4.46 2.24 -6.53
N TYR A 24 -5.77 2.39 -6.33
CA TYR A 24 -6.51 3.53 -6.84
C TYR A 24 -6.80 4.50 -5.69
N GLU A 25 -6.21 5.69 -5.75
CA GLU A 25 -6.43 6.74 -4.75
C GLU A 25 -7.65 7.58 -5.15
N GLN A 26 -8.70 7.51 -4.34
CA GLN A 26 -9.98 8.19 -4.64
C GLN A 26 -9.87 9.71 -4.51
N SER A 27 -9.07 10.18 -3.55
CA SER A 27 -8.91 11.61 -3.25
C SER A 27 -8.26 12.39 -4.41
N THR A 28 -7.33 11.77 -5.13
CA THR A 28 -6.62 12.40 -6.26
C THR A 28 -7.05 11.87 -7.62
N ASN A 29 -7.89 10.83 -7.64
CA ASN A 29 -8.31 10.12 -8.85
C ASN A 29 -7.11 9.62 -9.67
N ARG A 30 -6.20 8.87 -9.02
CA ARG A 30 -4.97 8.36 -9.62
C ARG A 30 -4.72 6.90 -9.28
N PHE A 31 -4.09 6.19 -10.19
CA PHE A 31 -3.44 4.92 -9.89
C PHE A 31 -2.05 5.21 -9.34
N VAL A 32 -1.78 4.71 -8.14
CA VAL A 32 -0.56 4.99 -7.38
C VAL A 32 0.15 3.68 -7.06
N SER A 33 1.46 3.62 -7.31
CA SER A 33 2.28 2.49 -6.91
C SER A 33 2.91 2.73 -5.54
N TYR A 34 2.84 1.70 -4.70
CA TYR A 34 3.51 1.66 -3.42
C TYR A 34 4.53 0.51 -3.40
N VAL A 35 5.72 0.77 -2.88
CA VAL A 35 6.73 -0.26 -2.60
C VAL A 35 7.20 -0.06 -1.17
N LEU A 36 6.94 -1.04 -0.31
CA LEU A 36 7.19 -0.92 1.12
C LEU A 36 6.58 0.38 1.70
N GLY A 37 5.37 0.72 1.27
CA GLY A 37 4.57 1.82 1.85
C GLY A 37 4.96 3.19 1.34
N ARG A 38 6.00 3.26 0.51
CA ARG A 38 6.45 4.49 -0.14
C ARG A 38 5.83 4.60 -1.53
N ARG A 39 5.40 5.80 -1.87
CA ARG A 39 4.78 6.16 -3.15
C ARG A 39 5.85 6.38 -4.22
N TYR A 40 5.69 5.79 -5.42
CA TYR A 40 6.68 5.92 -6.50
C TYR A 40 6.10 6.40 -7.83
N PHE A 41 5.08 5.71 -8.35
CA PHE A 41 4.51 6.00 -9.66
C PHE A 41 3.08 6.46 -9.53
N GLU A 42 2.70 7.45 -10.35
CA GLU A 42 1.36 8.00 -10.38
C GLU A 42 0.89 8.18 -11.81
N VAL A 43 -0.33 7.74 -12.08
CA VAL A 43 -0.94 7.92 -13.40
C VAL A 43 -2.43 8.16 -13.29
N THR A 44 -2.95 9.06 -14.11
CA THR A 44 -4.40 9.26 -14.20
C THR A 44 -5.05 8.06 -14.90
N PRO A 45 -6.33 7.74 -14.62
CA PRO A 45 -7.04 6.66 -15.32
C PRO A 45 -7.01 6.79 -16.85
N SER A 46 -7.00 8.02 -17.35
CA SER A 46 -6.91 8.35 -18.77
C SER A 46 -5.55 8.04 -19.41
N ARG A 47 -4.45 8.13 -18.66
CA ARG A 47 -3.08 7.86 -19.15
C ARG A 47 -2.58 6.46 -18.80
N CYS A 48 -3.31 5.74 -17.97
CA CYS A 48 -2.96 4.38 -17.59
C CYS A 48 -3.15 3.42 -18.78
N LEU A 49 -2.11 2.65 -19.09
CA LEU A 49 -2.11 1.68 -20.21
C LEU A 49 -2.82 0.36 -19.87
N GLY A 50 -3.27 0.19 -18.62
CA GLY A 50 -4.02 -1.01 -18.22
C GLY A 50 -5.36 -1.10 -18.93
N ASP A 51 -5.80 -2.33 -19.20
CA ASP A 51 -7.10 -2.60 -19.79
C ASP A 51 -8.25 -2.13 -18.89
N LYS A 52 -9.42 -1.92 -19.49
CA LYS A 52 -10.61 -1.43 -18.79
C LYS A 52 -10.97 -2.31 -17.59
N ASP A 53 -10.99 -3.63 -17.77
CA ASP A 53 -11.33 -4.59 -16.72
C ASP A 53 -10.33 -4.52 -15.56
N TRP A 54 -9.04 -4.35 -15.85
CA TRP A 54 -8.01 -4.20 -14.82
C TRP A 54 -8.20 -2.90 -14.03
N LYS A 55 -8.52 -1.80 -14.71
CA LYS A 55 -8.78 -0.50 -14.07
C LYS A 55 -9.97 -0.60 -13.14
N GLU A 56 -11.08 -1.14 -13.62
CA GLU A 56 -12.31 -1.31 -12.84
C GLU A 56 -12.11 -2.24 -11.65
N ARG A 57 -11.42 -3.37 -11.85
CA ARG A 57 -11.08 -4.29 -10.77
C ARG A 57 -10.22 -3.61 -9.70
N THR A 58 -9.19 -2.87 -10.10
CA THR A 58 -8.29 -2.17 -9.18
C THR A 58 -9.01 -1.05 -8.43
N MET A 59 -9.88 -0.29 -9.11
CA MET A 59 -10.74 0.73 -8.48
C MET A 59 -11.74 0.12 -7.48
N ARG A 60 -12.19 -1.12 -7.69
CA ARG A 60 -13.13 -1.80 -6.79
C ARG A 60 -12.44 -2.46 -5.59
N GLU A 61 -11.37 -3.19 -5.84
CA GLU A 61 -10.74 -4.08 -4.86
C GLU A 61 -9.59 -3.41 -4.09
N ARG A 62 -8.99 -2.36 -4.67
CA ARG A 62 -7.77 -1.71 -4.17
C ARG A 62 -7.89 -0.19 -4.14
N ALA A 63 -9.11 0.30 -3.87
CA ALA A 63 -9.32 1.72 -3.58
C ALA A 63 -8.78 2.06 -2.19
N ILE A 64 -8.04 3.16 -2.11
CA ILE A 64 -7.54 3.78 -0.87
C ILE A 64 -7.91 5.25 -0.81
#